data_AF-A0A1L8SN25-F1
#
_entry.id   AF-A0A1L8SN25-F1
#
_cell.length_a   1.000
_cell.length_b   1.000
_cell.length_c   1.000
_cell.angle_alpha   90.00
_cell.angle_beta   90.00
_cell.angle_gamma   90.00
#
_symmetry.space_group_name_H-M   'P 1'
#
loop_
_entity.id
_entity.type
_entity.pdbx_description
1 polymer ?
#
loop_
_entity_poly.entity_id
_entity_poly.type
_entity_poly.pdbx_seq_one_letter_code
_entity_poly.pdbx_strand_id
1 'polypeptide(L)'
;MFDLIDDLETSILIDDIEIPIDLSFDTVLKFYELLEDNNLKAFEKIYKAFDLFYFGDDILAKRFSFDQKSKFVEDISNYIQKNAYGNSESDGSFETDGQPEKLYSYSQDAGAIYASFFADYGIDLLTQRGKMHYLTFKALLAGLSEKTHFQRILSIRSRSVAGLEGESLTNLLELQQYYALESEKTVDNLDNQLGSMFDMLAAQAQSNK
;
A
#
# COMPACT_ATOMS: atom_id res chain seq x y z
N MET A 1 -5.07 -7.08 -16.10
CA MET A 1 -6.29 -6.53 -15.48
C MET A 1 -6.97 -7.67 -14.75
N PHE A 2 -7.74 -7.40 -13.70
CA PHE A 2 -8.57 -8.43 -13.06
C PHE A 2 -9.60 -8.95 -14.07
N ASP A 3 -9.63 -10.26 -14.30
CA ASP A 3 -10.56 -10.91 -15.23
C ASP A 3 -11.55 -11.79 -14.45
N LEU A 4 -12.77 -11.92 -14.97
CA LEU A 4 -13.81 -12.79 -14.44
C LEU A 4 -13.94 -14.09 -15.22
N ILE A 5 -13.28 -14.19 -16.38
CA ILE A 5 -13.31 -15.35 -17.27
C ILE A 5 -12.12 -16.26 -16.99
N ASP A 6 -10.92 -15.68 -16.94
CA ASP A 6 -9.69 -16.41 -16.70
C ASP A 6 -9.38 -16.54 -15.21
N ASP A 7 -8.83 -17.69 -14.82
CA ASP A 7 -8.36 -17.91 -13.46
C ASP A 7 -7.18 -16.97 -13.13
N LEU A 8 -7.05 -16.63 -11.85
CA LEU A 8 -5.91 -15.86 -11.36
C LEU A 8 -4.65 -16.74 -11.36
N GLU A 9 -3.51 -16.15 -11.74
CA GLU A 9 -2.23 -16.87 -11.81
C GLU A 9 -1.85 -17.49 -10.46
N THR A 10 -1.61 -18.80 -10.48
CA THR A 10 -1.09 -19.58 -9.33
C THR A 10 0.28 -20.18 -9.61
N SER A 11 0.85 -19.90 -10.79
CA SER A 11 2.16 -20.37 -11.20
C SER A 11 2.85 -19.38 -12.15
N ILE A 12 4.18 -19.49 -12.28
CA ILE A 12 4.98 -18.77 -13.27
C ILE A 12 5.91 -19.76 -13.98
N LEU A 13 6.15 -19.52 -15.27
CA LEU A 13 7.09 -20.28 -16.08
C LEU A 13 8.51 -19.70 -15.95
N ILE A 14 9.47 -20.53 -15.55
CA ILE A 14 10.91 -20.25 -15.68
C ILE A 14 11.53 -21.36 -16.50
N ASP A 15 12.13 -21.03 -17.65
CA ASP A 15 12.79 -21.99 -18.55
C ASP A 15 11.94 -23.23 -18.82
N ASP A 16 10.66 -23.00 -19.18
CA ASP A 16 9.64 -24.03 -19.45
C ASP A 16 9.23 -24.91 -18.24
N ILE A 17 9.69 -24.57 -17.04
CA ILE A 17 9.25 -25.20 -15.78
C ILE A 17 8.17 -24.33 -15.15
N GLU A 18 6.98 -24.90 -14.97
CA GLU A 18 5.88 -24.26 -14.24
C GLU A 18 6.12 -24.37 -12.73
N ILE A 19 6.24 -23.21 -12.08
CA ILE A 19 6.54 -23.09 -10.66
C ILE A 19 5.30 -22.58 -9.93
N PRO A 20 4.76 -23.32 -8.95
CA PRO A 20 3.69 -22.83 -8.10
C PRO A 20 4.14 -21.63 -7.26
N ILE A 21 3.26 -20.63 -7.14
CA ILE A 21 3.51 -19.40 -6.39
C ILE A 21 2.39 -19.12 -5.38
N ASP A 22 2.75 -18.49 -4.26
CA ASP A 22 1.79 -17.95 -3.30
C ASP A 22 1.59 -16.45 -3.54
N LEU A 23 0.48 -16.09 -4.18
CA LEU A 23 0.06 -14.70 -4.34
C LEU A 23 -1.09 -14.31 -3.40
N SER A 24 -1.18 -14.95 -2.23
CA SER A 24 -2.07 -14.47 -1.18
C SER A 24 -1.75 -13.03 -0.80
N PHE A 25 -2.77 -12.26 -0.42
CA PHE A 25 -2.60 -10.83 -0.19
C PHE A 25 -1.55 -10.54 0.88
N ASP A 26 -1.51 -11.31 1.97
CA ASP A 26 -0.55 -11.12 3.05
C ASP A 26 0.89 -11.49 2.65
N THR A 27 1.08 -12.41 1.71
CA THR A 27 2.39 -12.68 1.10
C THR A 27 2.85 -11.50 0.24
N VAL A 28 1.96 -10.90 -0.55
CA VAL A 28 2.30 -9.67 -1.31
C VAL A 28 2.53 -8.46 -0.39
N LEU A 29 1.78 -8.30 0.71
CA LEU A 29 2.03 -7.22 1.66
C LEU A 29 3.40 -7.35 2.34
N LYS A 30 3.83 -8.56 2.71
CA LYS A 30 5.19 -8.83 3.20
C LYS A 30 6.26 -8.50 2.16
N PHE A 31 5.97 -8.71 0.88
CA PHE A 31 6.89 -8.33 -0.19
C PHE A 31 7.08 -6.82 -0.25
N TYR A 32 6.02 -6.03 -0.07
CA TYR A 32 6.13 -4.58 0.01
C TYR A 32 6.93 -4.11 1.23
N GLU A 33 6.72 -4.72 2.40
CA GLU A 33 7.55 -4.46 3.60
C GLU A 33 9.03 -4.80 3.35
N LEU A 34 9.31 -5.92 2.67
CA LEU A 34 10.65 -6.34 2.28
C LEU A 34 11.33 -5.31 1.34
N LEU A 35 10.58 -4.73 0.41
CA LEU A 35 11.10 -3.73 -0.51
C LEU A 35 11.44 -2.41 0.21
N GLU A 36 10.72 -2.06 1.26
CA GLU A 36 10.94 -0.85 2.06
C GLU A 36 12.07 -1.02 3.12
N ASP A 37 12.57 -2.24 3.36
CA ASP A 37 13.63 -2.48 4.34
C ASP A 37 14.99 -1.93 3.87
N ASN A 38 15.42 -0.82 4.48
CA ASN A 38 16.69 -0.15 4.18
C ASN A 38 17.93 -0.89 4.73
N ASN A 39 17.75 -1.94 5.54
CA ASN A 39 18.86 -2.74 6.06
C ASN A 39 19.31 -3.84 5.08
N LEU A 40 18.54 -4.09 4.02
CA LEU A 40 18.81 -5.14 3.04
C LEU A 40 19.35 -4.56 1.73
N LYS A 41 20.38 -5.20 1.20
CA LYS A 41 20.90 -4.92 -0.14
C LYS A 41 19.93 -5.45 -1.20
N ALA A 42 19.99 -4.87 -2.40
CA ALA A 42 19.11 -5.24 -3.52
C ALA A 42 19.11 -6.75 -3.80
N PHE A 43 20.28 -7.41 -3.84
CA PHE A 43 20.35 -8.85 -4.09
C PHE A 43 19.70 -9.68 -2.96
N GLU A 44 19.78 -9.22 -1.71
CA GLU A 44 19.17 -9.91 -0.56
C GLU A 44 17.64 -9.83 -0.64
N LYS A 45 17.11 -8.68 -1.10
CA LYS A 45 15.67 -8.51 -1.37
C LYS A 45 15.20 -9.47 -2.44
N ILE A 46 15.95 -9.66 -3.52
CA ILE A 46 15.60 -10.63 -4.58
C ILE A 46 15.54 -12.07 -4.03
N TYR A 47 16.56 -12.52 -3.28
CA TYR A 47 16.54 -13.86 -2.69
C TYR A 47 15.35 -14.05 -1.74
N LYS A 48 15.11 -13.08 -0.85
CA LYS A 48 13.99 -13.15 0.10
C LYS A 48 12.64 -13.07 -0.59
N ALA A 49 12.49 -12.28 -1.64
CA ALA A 49 11.26 -12.19 -2.41
C ALA A 49 10.98 -13.48 -3.16
N PHE A 50 12.02 -14.11 -3.73
CA PHE A 50 11.90 -15.44 -4.32
C PHE A 50 11.41 -16.44 -3.27
N ASP A 51 12.07 -16.53 -2.11
CA ASP A 51 11.69 -17.46 -1.03
C ASP A 51 10.27 -17.18 -0.48
N LEU A 52 9.81 -15.93 -0.53
CA LEU A 52 8.49 -15.51 -0.05
C LEU A 52 7.36 -15.98 -0.97
N PHE A 53 7.55 -15.90 -2.29
CA PHE A 53 6.52 -16.26 -3.27
C PHE A 53 6.61 -17.71 -3.73
N TYR A 54 7.80 -18.31 -3.70
CA TYR A 54 8.02 -19.67 -4.17
C TYR A 54 7.30 -20.68 -3.29
N PHE A 55 6.40 -21.46 -3.89
CA PHE A 55 5.61 -22.49 -3.19
C PHE A 55 5.90 -23.90 -3.74
N GLY A 56 7.18 -24.25 -3.86
CA GLY A 56 7.62 -25.53 -4.42
C GLY A 56 8.61 -26.30 -3.54
N ASP A 57 9.28 -27.28 -4.14
CA ASP A 57 10.29 -28.10 -3.46
C ASP A 57 11.58 -27.32 -3.17
N ASP A 58 12.10 -27.42 -1.94
CA ASP A 58 13.31 -26.71 -1.48
C ASP A 58 14.59 -27.12 -2.25
N ILE A 59 14.66 -28.35 -2.78
CA ILE A 59 15.81 -28.82 -3.55
C ILE A 59 15.79 -28.14 -4.92
N LEU A 60 14.61 -28.00 -5.53
CA LEU A 60 14.44 -27.26 -6.77
C LEU A 60 14.72 -25.76 -6.58
N ALA A 61 14.27 -25.15 -5.48
CA ALA A 61 14.53 -23.74 -5.14
C ALA A 61 16.03 -23.37 -5.17
N LYS A 62 16.89 -24.30 -4.74
CA LYS A 62 18.36 -24.13 -4.70
C LYS A 62 19.03 -24.24 -6.07
N ARG A 63 18.35 -24.80 -7.07
CA ARG A 63 18.88 -24.94 -8.43
C ARG A 63 18.75 -23.67 -9.25
N PHE A 64 17.84 -22.77 -8.88
CA PHE A 64 17.68 -21.50 -9.59
C PHE A 64 18.89 -20.58 -9.39
N SER A 65 19.41 -20.08 -10.51
CA SER A 65 20.43 -19.05 -10.56
C SER A 65 19.89 -17.72 -10.05
N PHE A 66 20.78 -16.77 -9.77
CA PHE A 66 20.37 -15.42 -9.40
C PHE A 66 19.51 -14.77 -10.49
N ASP A 67 19.89 -14.91 -11.76
CA ASP A 67 19.16 -14.32 -12.89
C ASP A 67 17.75 -14.89 -13.01
N GLN A 68 17.59 -16.20 -12.81
CA GLN A 68 16.26 -16.85 -12.79
C GLN A 68 15.40 -16.34 -11.63
N LYS A 69 15.97 -16.18 -10.43
CA LYS A 69 15.27 -15.62 -9.27
C LYS A 69 14.89 -14.15 -9.50
N SER A 70 15.77 -13.38 -10.10
CA SER A 70 15.52 -11.99 -10.46
C SER A 70 14.36 -11.88 -11.46
N LYS A 71 14.38 -12.70 -12.52
CA LYS A 71 13.31 -12.74 -13.52
C LYS A 71 11.97 -13.15 -12.92
N PHE A 72 11.96 -14.14 -12.03
CA PHE A 72 10.77 -14.57 -11.31
C PHE A 72 10.15 -13.45 -10.47
N VAL A 73 10.97 -12.75 -9.68
CA VAL A 73 10.49 -11.64 -8.85
C VAL A 73 9.99 -10.48 -9.72
N GLU A 74 10.65 -10.21 -10.84
CA GLU A 74 10.22 -9.22 -11.83
C GLU A 74 8.85 -9.57 -12.43
N ASP A 75 8.63 -10.83 -12.84
CA ASP A 75 7.36 -11.28 -13.42
C ASP A 75 6.21 -11.18 -12.41
N ILE A 76 6.46 -11.57 -11.15
CA ILE A 76 5.48 -11.39 -10.07
C ILE A 76 5.18 -9.90 -9.88
N SER A 77 6.21 -9.06 -9.80
CA SER A 77 6.06 -7.61 -9.60
C SER A 77 5.19 -7.00 -10.71
N ASN A 78 5.47 -7.33 -11.97
CA ASN A 78 4.70 -6.89 -13.13
C ASN A 78 3.25 -7.39 -13.07
N TYR A 79 3.03 -8.62 -12.61
CA TYR A 79 1.69 -9.20 -12.46
C TYR A 79 0.87 -8.49 -11.38
N ILE A 80 1.42 -8.26 -10.19
CA ILE A 80 0.70 -7.64 -9.06
C ILE A 80 0.49 -6.13 -9.22
N GLN A 81 1.31 -5.47 -10.06
CA GLN A 81 1.15 -4.04 -10.37
C GLN A 81 -0.07 -3.74 -11.25
N LYS A 82 -0.64 -4.73 -11.95
CA LYS A 82 -1.86 -4.58 -12.76
C LYS A 82 -2.94 -3.84 -11.96
N ASN A 83 -3.52 -2.80 -12.55
CA ASN A 83 -4.61 -2.04 -11.92
C ASN A 83 -5.82 -2.92 -11.64
N ALA A 84 -6.52 -2.64 -10.54
CA ALA A 84 -7.80 -3.27 -10.21
C ALA A 84 -8.85 -2.91 -11.26
N TYR A 85 -8.95 -1.62 -11.61
CA TYR A 85 -9.76 -1.07 -12.68
C TYR A 85 -9.25 0.34 -13.04
N GLY A 86 -9.69 0.88 -14.17
CA GLY A 86 -9.26 2.19 -14.65
C GLY A 86 -7.89 2.18 -15.35
N ASN A 87 -7.58 3.31 -16.00
CA ASN A 87 -6.37 3.50 -16.81
C ASN A 87 -5.33 4.39 -16.13
N SER A 88 -5.48 4.65 -14.82
CA SER A 88 -4.55 5.51 -14.10
C SER A 88 -3.21 4.81 -13.89
N GLU A 89 -2.11 5.47 -14.19
CA GLU A 89 -0.75 5.00 -13.88
C GLU A 89 -0.40 5.10 -12.37
N SER A 90 -1.38 5.43 -11.52
CA SER A 90 -1.15 5.92 -10.16
C SER A 90 -1.54 4.99 -9.01
N ASP A 91 -2.05 3.78 -9.28
CA ASP A 91 -2.54 2.87 -8.23
C ASP A 91 -1.47 1.91 -7.69
N GLY A 92 -0.20 2.15 -8.08
CA GLY A 92 0.96 1.42 -7.60
C GLY A 92 2.13 2.37 -7.43
N SER A 93 2.21 3.08 -6.31
CA SER A 93 3.38 3.86 -5.93
C SER A 93 4.56 2.91 -5.67
N PHE A 94 5.28 2.56 -6.72
CA PHE A 94 6.73 2.34 -6.68
C PHE A 94 7.34 3.43 -7.54
N GLU A 95 7.72 4.57 -6.95
CA GLU A 95 8.45 5.54 -7.76
C GLU A 95 9.93 5.25 -7.76
N THR A 96 10.47 5.24 -8.95
CA THR A 96 11.80 5.75 -9.19
C THR A 96 11.71 7.26 -9.42
N ASP A 97 12.40 8.02 -8.56
CA ASP A 97 12.78 9.43 -8.73
C ASP A 97 11.64 10.41 -9.11
N GLY A 98 10.88 10.89 -8.10
CA GLY A 98 9.91 11.98 -8.33
C GLY A 98 8.63 12.01 -7.47
N GLN A 99 8.37 11.01 -6.63
CA GLN A 99 7.67 11.22 -5.35
C GLN A 99 6.16 11.60 -5.31
N PRO A 100 5.18 11.27 -6.22
CA PRO A 100 3.76 11.32 -5.85
C PRO A 100 3.43 10.78 -4.44
N GLU A 101 2.86 11.64 -3.58
CA GLU A 101 2.49 11.33 -2.19
C GLU A 101 1.77 9.98 -2.05
N LYS A 102 2.42 9.04 -1.36
CA LYS A 102 1.83 7.77 -0.95
C LYS A 102 0.64 8.07 -0.03
N LEU A 103 -0.60 7.88 -0.49
CA LEU A 103 -1.79 8.24 0.30
C LEU A 103 -2.07 7.30 1.50
N TYR A 104 -1.48 6.09 1.51
CA TYR A 104 -1.69 5.12 2.58
C TYR A 104 -0.53 4.14 2.77
N SER A 105 -0.45 3.55 3.96
CA SER A 105 0.49 2.49 4.31
C SER A 105 -0.28 1.25 4.74
N TYR A 106 -0.02 0.12 4.10
CA TYR A 106 -0.66 -1.15 4.49
C TYR A 106 -0.42 -1.52 5.95
N SER A 107 0.72 -1.13 6.53
CA SER A 107 1.06 -1.42 7.92
C SER A 107 0.39 -0.43 8.89
N GLN A 108 0.55 0.87 8.65
CA GLN A 108 -0.03 1.91 9.52
C GLN A 108 -1.57 1.89 9.48
N ASP A 109 -2.15 1.65 8.29
CA ASP A 109 -3.60 1.67 8.08
C ASP A 109 -4.23 0.27 8.19
N ALA A 110 -3.46 -0.76 8.57
CA ALA A 110 -3.91 -2.16 8.63
C ALA A 110 -5.24 -2.34 9.38
N GLY A 111 -5.39 -1.67 10.53
CA GLY A 111 -6.61 -1.72 11.33
C GLY A 111 -7.81 -1.08 10.65
N ALA A 112 -7.62 0.05 9.96
CA ALA A 112 -8.68 0.71 9.21
C ALA A 112 -9.08 -0.08 7.97
N ILE A 113 -8.10 -0.64 7.24
CA ILE A 113 -8.33 -1.55 6.11
C ILE A 113 -9.14 -2.77 6.57
N TYR A 114 -8.70 -3.44 7.64
CA TYR A 114 -9.40 -4.59 8.22
C TYR A 114 -10.85 -4.26 8.59
N ALA A 115 -11.07 -3.19 9.35
CA ALA A 115 -12.40 -2.78 9.78
C ALA A 115 -13.29 -2.45 8.57
N SER A 116 -12.73 -1.84 7.52
CA SER A 116 -13.45 -1.47 6.31
C SER A 116 -13.86 -2.68 5.48
N PHE A 117 -12.97 -3.66 5.31
CA PHE A 117 -13.31 -4.93 4.64
C PHE A 117 -14.43 -5.68 5.36
N PHE A 118 -14.36 -5.73 6.69
CA PHE A 118 -15.39 -6.38 7.48
C PHE A 118 -16.73 -5.64 7.41
N ALA A 119 -16.70 -4.30 7.48
CA ALA A 119 -17.90 -3.48 7.42
C ALA A 119 -18.63 -3.55 6.06
N ASP A 120 -17.89 -3.46 4.95
CA ASP A 120 -18.49 -3.38 3.61
C ASP A 120 -18.82 -4.74 3.02
N TYR A 121 -17.95 -5.73 3.24
CA TYR A 121 -18.05 -7.03 2.57
C TYR A 121 -18.33 -8.19 3.52
N GLY A 122 -18.29 -7.97 4.84
CA GLY A 122 -18.36 -9.06 5.82
C GLY A 122 -17.14 -9.98 5.79
N ILE A 123 -16.01 -9.50 5.22
CA ILE A 123 -14.79 -10.31 5.05
C ILE A 123 -13.86 -10.08 6.24
N ASP A 124 -13.58 -11.14 6.99
CA ASP A 124 -12.51 -11.17 7.98
C ASP A 124 -11.17 -11.49 7.30
N LEU A 125 -10.37 -10.44 7.03
CA LEU A 125 -9.07 -10.59 6.38
C LEU A 125 -8.09 -11.50 7.14
N LEU A 126 -8.21 -11.62 8.47
CA LEU A 126 -7.33 -12.50 9.24
C LEU A 126 -7.58 -13.96 8.90
N THR A 127 -8.83 -14.34 8.63
CA THR A 127 -9.20 -15.70 8.20
C THR A 127 -8.83 -16.01 6.75
N GLN A 128 -8.58 -14.96 5.95
CA GLN A 128 -8.25 -15.02 4.52
C GLN A 128 -6.75 -15.04 4.24
N ARG A 129 -5.90 -14.93 5.27
CA ARG A 129 -4.44 -15.06 5.14
C ARG A 129 -4.05 -16.39 4.52
N GLY A 130 -3.13 -16.36 3.56
CA GLY A 130 -2.71 -17.53 2.77
C GLY A 130 -3.78 -18.08 1.83
N LYS A 131 -4.89 -17.37 1.60
CA LYS A 131 -6.02 -17.83 0.77
C LYS A 131 -6.46 -16.83 -0.27
N MET A 132 -6.76 -15.59 0.14
CA MET A 132 -7.28 -14.59 -0.78
C MET A 132 -6.16 -14.09 -1.69
N HIS A 133 -6.32 -14.34 -3.00
CA HIS A 133 -5.38 -13.85 -4.01
C HIS A 133 -5.30 -12.32 -3.99
N TYR A 134 -4.08 -11.78 -4.12
CA TYR A 134 -3.80 -10.35 -3.98
C TYR A 134 -4.60 -9.47 -4.93
N LEU A 135 -4.78 -9.86 -6.20
CA LEU A 135 -5.60 -9.08 -7.13
C LEU A 135 -7.08 -9.00 -6.70
N THR A 136 -7.61 -10.02 -6.00
CA THR A 136 -8.96 -9.96 -5.41
C THR A 136 -8.99 -8.97 -4.25
N PHE A 137 -8.00 -9.06 -3.35
CA PHE A 137 -7.83 -8.10 -2.26
C PHE A 137 -7.71 -6.65 -2.79
N LYS A 138 -6.88 -6.43 -3.82
CA LYS A 138 -6.66 -5.12 -4.45
C LYS A 138 -7.95 -4.57 -5.05
N ALA A 139 -8.73 -5.41 -5.74
CA ALA A 139 -10.03 -5.01 -6.29
C ALA A 139 -11.03 -4.62 -5.20
N LEU A 140 -11.11 -5.39 -4.11
CA LEU A 140 -11.99 -5.10 -2.98
C LEU A 140 -11.55 -3.84 -2.22
N LEU A 141 -10.25 -3.63 -2.02
CA LEU A 141 -9.68 -2.45 -1.37
C LEU A 141 -10.01 -1.18 -2.15
N ALA A 142 -9.81 -1.21 -3.47
CA ALA A 142 -10.15 -0.09 -4.34
C ALA A 142 -11.67 0.20 -4.32
N GLY A 143 -12.49 -0.86 -4.28
CA GLY A 143 -13.95 -0.77 -4.29
C GLY A 143 -14.62 -0.42 -2.96
N LEU A 144 -13.86 -0.17 -1.88
CA LEU A 144 -14.42 0.19 -0.58
C LEU A 144 -15.33 1.43 -0.70
N SER A 145 -16.47 1.40 -0.04
CA SER A 145 -17.43 2.50 -0.04
C SER A 145 -16.87 3.72 0.69
N GLU A 146 -17.26 4.91 0.25
CA GLU A 146 -16.84 6.21 0.82
C GLU A 146 -17.14 6.35 2.32
N LYS A 147 -18.03 5.51 2.86
CA LYS A 147 -18.45 5.54 4.27
C LYS A 147 -17.49 4.78 5.19
N THR A 148 -16.58 3.99 4.62
CA THR A 148 -15.64 3.20 5.40
C THR A 148 -14.62 4.07 6.13
N HIS A 149 -14.09 3.55 7.24
CA HIS A 149 -13.04 4.26 7.99
C HIS A 149 -11.79 4.48 7.15
N PHE A 150 -11.40 3.51 6.32
CA PHE A 150 -10.23 3.67 5.46
C PHE A 150 -10.43 4.75 4.39
N GLN A 151 -11.57 4.77 3.69
CA GLN A 151 -11.87 5.83 2.72
C GLN A 151 -11.95 7.22 3.38
N ARG A 152 -12.46 7.30 4.62
CA ARG A 152 -12.42 8.55 5.40
C ARG A 152 -10.99 9.02 5.65
N ILE A 153 -10.07 8.12 6.01
CA ILE A 153 -8.66 8.47 6.23
C ILE A 153 -8.04 9.01 4.94
N LEU A 154 -8.24 8.32 3.81
CA LEU A 154 -7.76 8.77 2.50
C LEU A 154 -8.32 10.15 2.16
N SER A 155 -9.62 10.36 2.37
CA SER A 155 -10.27 11.64 2.10
C SER A 155 -9.71 12.77 2.96
N ILE A 156 -9.28 12.51 4.19
CA ILE A 156 -8.69 13.52 5.08
C ILE A 156 -7.28 13.86 4.58
N ARG A 157 -6.45 12.85 4.30
CA ARG A 157 -5.08 13.04 3.81
C ARG A 157 -5.05 13.81 2.49
N SER A 158 -5.93 13.47 1.55
CA SER A 158 -5.94 14.09 0.22
C SER A 158 -6.67 15.44 0.15
N ARG A 159 -7.35 15.87 1.23
CA ARG A 159 -8.17 17.09 1.18
C ARG A 159 -7.32 18.34 1.21
N SER A 160 -7.50 19.19 0.20
CA SER A 160 -6.85 20.50 0.17
C SER A 160 -7.38 21.43 1.27
N VAL A 161 -6.46 22.18 1.86
CA VAL A 161 -6.75 23.28 2.80
C VAL A 161 -7.13 24.58 2.10
N ALA A 162 -6.99 24.66 0.76
CA ALA A 162 -7.23 25.87 0.00
C ALA A 162 -8.69 26.35 0.15
N GLY A 163 -8.86 27.62 0.51
CA GLY A 163 -10.17 28.25 0.69
C GLY A 163 -10.87 27.90 2.02
N LEU A 164 -10.22 27.18 2.93
CA LEU A 164 -10.71 26.99 4.29
C LEU A 164 -10.15 28.07 5.21
N GLU A 165 -10.97 28.52 6.16
CA GLU A 165 -10.62 29.54 7.15
C GLU A 165 -11.20 29.19 8.52
N GLY A 166 -10.64 29.81 9.56
CA GLY A 166 -11.12 29.68 10.94
C GLY A 166 -11.17 28.23 11.43
N GLU A 167 -12.23 27.88 12.14
CA GLU A 167 -12.42 26.56 12.76
C GLU A 167 -12.36 25.40 11.74
N SER A 168 -12.86 25.61 10.52
CA SER A 168 -12.87 24.58 9.49
C SER A 168 -11.47 24.16 9.03
N LEU A 169 -10.56 25.13 8.93
CA LEU A 169 -9.16 24.90 8.57
C LEU A 169 -8.42 24.23 9.73
N THR A 170 -8.60 24.73 10.95
CA THR A 170 -8.00 24.15 12.16
C THR A 170 -8.39 22.68 12.33
N ASN A 171 -9.70 22.37 12.23
CA ASN A 171 -10.20 21.00 12.35
C ASN A 171 -9.61 20.06 11.29
N LEU A 172 -9.46 20.53 10.04
CA LEU A 172 -8.88 19.69 8.99
C LEU A 172 -7.40 19.41 9.27
N LEU A 173 -6.63 20.40 9.69
CA LEU A 173 -5.21 20.24 9.96
C LEU A 173 -4.94 19.33 11.15
N GLU A 174 -5.73 19.42 12.22
CA GLU A 174 -5.66 18.48 13.34
C GLU A 174 -5.94 17.04 12.90
N LEU A 175 -6.95 16.84 12.05
CA LEU A 175 -7.25 15.52 11.49
C LEU A 175 -6.12 15.02 10.57
N GLN A 176 -5.57 15.88 9.71
CA GLN A 176 -4.44 15.53 8.85
C GLN A 176 -3.21 15.16 9.67
N GLN A 177 -2.89 15.91 10.72
CA GLN A 177 -1.79 15.59 11.62
C GLN A 177 -2.02 14.26 12.36
N TYR A 178 -3.25 14.01 12.82
CA TYR A 178 -3.61 12.77 13.52
C TYR A 178 -3.45 11.55 12.60
N TYR A 179 -3.87 11.65 11.34
CA TYR A 179 -3.82 10.56 10.37
C TYR A 179 -2.56 10.54 9.49
N ALA A 180 -1.63 11.50 9.64
CA ALA A 180 -0.42 11.61 8.81
C ALA A 180 0.41 10.32 8.81
N LEU A 181 0.99 9.98 7.66
CA LEU A 181 1.88 8.83 7.55
C LEU A 181 3.19 9.08 8.31
N GLU A 182 3.77 8.06 8.92
CA GLU A 182 5.04 8.20 9.64
C GLU A 182 6.17 8.69 8.73
N SER A 183 6.18 8.30 7.45
CA SER A 183 7.13 8.79 6.45
C SER A 183 7.02 10.29 6.17
N GLU A 184 5.84 10.89 6.39
CA GLU A 184 5.59 12.32 6.20
C GLU A 184 5.95 13.14 7.45
N LYS A 185 6.08 12.50 8.63
CA LYS A 185 6.49 13.12 9.89
C LYS A 185 8.00 13.37 9.94
N THR A 186 8.58 13.88 8.86
CA THR A 186 9.92 14.45 8.90
C THR A 186 9.90 15.70 9.79
N VAL A 187 11.03 16.04 10.39
CA VAL A 187 11.14 17.23 11.26
C VAL A 187 10.70 18.49 10.51
N ASP A 188 11.11 18.63 9.25
CA ASP A 188 10.76 19.78 8.41
C ASP A 188 9.26 19.88 8.11
N ASN A 189 8.60 18.75 7.79
CA ASN A 189 7.16 18.75 7.54
C ASN A 189 6.36 19.02 8.82
N LEU A 190 6.81 18.46 9.94
CA LEU A 190 6.18 18.68 11.24
C LEU A 190 6.33 20.14 11.69
N ASP A 191 7.51 20.75 11.51
CA ASP A 191 7.77 22.14 11.85
C ASP A 191 6.92 23.09 10.98
N ASN A 192 6.78 22.82 9.69
CA ASN A 192 5.91 23.59 8.80
C ASN A 192 4.43 23.49 9.20
N GLN A 193 3.95 22.27 9.51
CA GLN A 193 2.57 22.05 9.96
C GLN A 193 2.31 22.75 11.30
N LEU A 194 3.20 22.61 12.27
CA LEU A 194 3.09 23.27 13.58
C LEU A 194 3.12 24.79 13.44
N GLY A 195 4.03 25.33 12.62
CA GLY A 195 4.08 26.77 12.34
C GLY A 195 2.76 27.30 11.81
N SER A 196 2.17 26.63 10.81
CA SER A 196 0.87 27.01 10.25
C SER A 196 -0.26 26.98 11.30
N MET A 197 -0.27 25.97 12.18
CA MET A 197 -1.22 25.88 13.29
C MET A 197 -1.06 27.02 14.29
N PHE A 198 0.17 27.36 14.69
CA PHE A 198 0.44 28.45 15.60
C PHE A 198 0.01 29.81 15.05
N ASP A 199 0.29 30.07 13.77
CA ASP A 199 -0.11 31.32 13.12
C ASP A 199 -1.64 31.48 13.10
N MET A 200 -2.39 30.41 12.85
CA MET A 200 -3.86 30.44 12.94
C MET A 200 -4.37 30.71 14.36
N LEU A 201 -3.82 30.02 15.36
CA LEU A 201 -4.23 30.21 16.75
C LEU A 201 -3.97 31.65 17.22
N ALA A 202 -2.84 32.22 16.80
CA ALA A 202 -2.51 33.62 17.06
C ALA A 202 -3.50 34.58 16.39
N ALA A 203 -3.88 34.33 15.13
CA ALA A 203 -4.86 35.13 14.41
C ALA A 203 -6.25 35.08 15.08
N GLN A 204 -6.71 33.89 15.48
CA GLN A 204 -7.99 33.73 16.20
C GLN A 204 -8.02 34.47 17.54
N ALA A 205 -6.91 34.44 18.28
CA ALA A 205 -6.78 35.14 19.57
C ALA A 205 -6.82 36.68 19.41
N GLN A 206 -6.39 37.20 18.26
CA GLN A 206 -6.43 38.63 17.95
C GLN A 206 -7.81 39.09 17.45
N SER A 207 -8.54 38.25 16.71
CA SER A 207 -9.89 38.57 16.22
C SER A 207 -10.97 38.53 17.30
N ASN A 208 -10.71 37.89 18.45
CA ASN A 208 -11.63 37.79 19.60
C ASN A 208 -11.41 38.88 20.68
N LYS A 209 -10.65 39.94 20.38
CA LYS A 209 -10.48 41.14 21.22
C LYS A 209 -11.28 42.31 20.65
#